data_AF-A0A1M7Z9F9-F1
#
_entry.id   AF-A0A1M7Z9F9-F1
#
_cell.length_a   1.000
_cell.length_b   1.000
_cell.length_c   1.000
_cell.angle_alpha   90.00
_cell.angle_beta   90.00
_cell.angle_gamma   90.00
#
_symmetry.space_group_name_H-M   'P 1'
#
loop_
_entity.id
_entity.type
_entity.pdbx_description
1 polymer ?
#
loop_
_entity_poly.entity_id
_entity_poly.type
_entity_poly.pdbx_seq_one_letter_code
_entity_poly.pdbx_strand_id
1 'polypeptide(L)'
;MPSTDWRSPAAYAHAKSISAAGFAWEYLRRDEDYHRDFHRVRRLLRHDSDAQTAFSERWGLRFPGGPGSLRRPGRAVLDAVSAA
;
A
#
# COMPACT_ATOMS: atom_id res chain seq x y z
N MET A 1 -39.92 7.26 8.98
CA MET A 1 -38.45 7.38 8.86
C MET A 1 -37.85 6.95 10.18
N PRO A 2 -36.93 5.97 10.24
CA PRO A 2 -36.31 5.62 11.52
C PRO A 2 -35.47 6.81 11.98
N SER A 3 -35.76 7.33 13.17
CA SER A 3 -34.90 8.31 13.83
C SER A 3 -33.70 7.56 14.41
N THR A 4 -32.57 7.58 13.70
CA THR A 4 -31.33 7.06 14.27
C THR A 4 -30.92 7.94 15.43
N ASP A 5 -30.98 7.42 16.65
CA ASP A 5 -30.44 8.09 17.83
C ASP A 5 -28.91 8.04 17.78
N TRP A 6 -28.34 9.00 17.05
CA TRP A 6 -26.92 9.16 16.87
C TRP A 6 -26.18 9.50 18.18
N ARG A 7 -26.88 9.81 19.28
CA ARG A 7 -26.25 10.00 20.60
C ARG A 7 -26.20 8.72 21.41
N SER A 8 -26.90 7.66 21.01
CA SER A 8 -26.87 6.38 21.69
C SER A 8 -25.47 5.74 21.59
N PRO A 9 -24.80 5.44 22.72
CA PRO A 9 -23.51 4.75 22.71
C PRO A 9 -23.58 3.38 22.02
N ALA A 10 -24.74 2.72 22.07
CA ALA A 10 -24.97 1.43 21.42
C ALA A 10 -24.84 1.52 19.89
N ALA A 11 -25.15 2.69 19.29
CA ALA A 11 -24.98 2.92 17.86
C ALA A 11 -23.51 2.84 17.40
N TYR A 12 -22.54 2.99 18.32
CA TYR A 12 -21.10 2.96 18.04
C TYR A 12 -20.38 1.76 18.65
N ALA A 13 -21.08 0.78 19.23
CA ALA A 13 -20.46 -0.38 19.86
C ALA A 13 -19.51 -1.12 18.89
N HIS A 14 -19.88 -1.20 17.61
CA HIS A 14 -19.05 -1.82 16.58
C HIS A 14 -17.78 -1.01 16.26
N ALA A 15 -17.83 0.32 16.29
CA ALA A 15 -16.68 1.18 16.00
C ALA A 15 -15.52 0.96 16.98
N LYS A 16 -15.83 0.56 18.24
CA LYS A 16 -14.83 0.21 19.25
C LYS A 16 -14.04 -1.05 18.94
N SER A 17 -14.56 -1.91 18.06
CA SER A 17 -13.89 -3.16 17.63
C SER A 17 -13.03 -2.98 16.38
N ILE A 18 -13.14 -1.83 15.70
CA ILE A 18 -12.38 -1.54 14.49
C ILE A 18 -10.96 -1.15 14.91
N SER A 19 -9.97 -1.77 14.27
CA SER A 19 -8.57 -1.40 14.50
C SER A 19 -8.30 0.03 14.04
N ALA A 20 -7.31 0.70 14.62
CA ALA A 20 -6.91 2.05 14.18
C ALA A 20 -6.58 2.10 12.68
N ALA A 21 -5.94 1.03 12.16
CA ALA A 21 -5.67 0.89 10.73
C ALA A 21 -6.95 0.77 9.89
N GLY A 22 -7.95 0.02 10.37
CA GLY A 22 -9.26 -0.07 9.72
C GLY A 22 -9.98 1.28 9.68
N PHE A 23 -9.88 2.07 10.76
CA PHE A 23 -10.48 3.40 10.82
C PHE A 23 -9.78 4.39 9.87
N ALA A 24 -8.45 4.36 9.81
CA ALA A 24 -7.67 5.15 8.85
C ALA A 24 -8.01 4.79 7.40
N TRP A 25 -8.21 3.50 7.11
CA TRP A 25 -8.63 3.05 5.78
C TRP A 25 -10.04 3.51 5.40
N GLU A 26 -10.98 3.52 6.35
CA GLU A 26 -12.34 4.03 6.12
C GLU A 26 -12.37 5.51 5.76
N TYR A 27 -11.42 6.31 6.26
CA TYR A 27 -11.26 7.70 5.88
C TYR A 27 -10.73 7.82 4.43
N LEU A 28 -9.63 7.12 4.12
CA LEU A 28 -9.01 7.15 2.79
C LEU A 28 -9.96 6.72 1.68
N ARG A 29 -10.77 5.66 1.88
CA ARG A 29 -11.70 5.18 0.85
C ARG A 29 -12.89 6.10 0.57
N ARG A 30 -13.08 7.15 1.36
CA ARG A 30 -14.12 8.17 1.15
C ARG A 30 -13.57 9.46 0.55
N ASP A 31 -12.25 9.58 0.48
CA ASP A 31 -11.56 10.75 -0.05
C ASP A 31 -11.47 10.65 -1.59
N GLU A 32 -12.01 11.65 -2.29
CA GLU A 32 -12.02 11.69 -3.76
C GLU A 32 -10.63 11.96 -4.35
N ASP A 33 -9.78 12.72 -3.65
CA ASP A 33 -8.40 12.95 -4.06
C ASP A 33 -7.60 11.66 -3.95
N TYR A 34 -7.88 10.85 -2.91
CA TYR A 34 -7.29 9.51 -2.77
C TYR A 34 -7.64 8.65 -3.97
N HIS A 35 -8.91 8.61 -4.37
CA HIS A 35 -9.34 7.85 -5.53
C HIS A 35 -8.65 8.31 -6.82
N ARG A 36 -8.57 9.62 -7.05
CA ARG A 36 -7.91 10.18 -8.24
C ARG A 36 -6.44 9.81 -8.28
N ASP A 37 -5.73 9.98 -7.18
CA ASP A 37 -4.30 9.70 -7.10
C ASP A 37 -4.01 8.21 -7.19
N PHE A 38 -4.83 7.37 -6.55
CA PHE A 38 -4.74 5.94 -6.67
C PHE A 38 -4.94 5.48 -8.12
N HIS A 39 -5.92 6.05 -8.83
CA HIS A 39 -6.13 5.77 -10.26
C HIS A 39 -5.00 6.27 -11.15
N ARG A 40 -4.33 7.36 -10.80
CA ARG A 40 -3.16 7.88 -11.51
C ARG A 40 -1.97 6.94 -11.34
N VAL A 41 -1.67 6.60 -10.10
CA VAL A 41 -0.57 5.69 -9.69
C VAL A 41 -0.80 4.29 -10.28
N ARG A 42 -2.01 3.74 -10.19
CA ARG A 42 -2.34 2.43 -10.79
C ARG A 42 -2.19 2.40 -12.31
N ARG A 43 -2.35 3.54 -13.00
CA ARG A 43 -2.15 3.65 -14.46
C ARG A 43 -0.69 3.80 -14.86
N LEU A 44 0.13 4.40 -14.00
CA LEU A 44 1.56 4.62 -14.25
C LEU A 44 2.40 3.36 -14.01
N LEU A 45 1.88 2.36 -13.28
CA LEU A 45 2.75 1.40 -12.62
C LEU A 45 2.65 -0.04 -13.11
N ARG A 46 3.65 -0.37 -13.92
CA ARG A 46 4.56 -1.47 -13.54
C ARG A 46 5.98 -1.03 -13.18
N HIS A 47 6.42 0.22 -13.43
CA HIS A 47 7.86 0.57 -13.37
C HIS A 47 8.26 1.94 -12.77
N ASP A 48 7.35 2.83 -12.36
CA ASP A 48 7.75 4.14 -11.78
C ASP A 48 7.86 4.08 -10.24
N SER A 49 9.08 3.93 -9.72
CA SER A 49 9.33 3.88 -8.27
C SER A 49 9.04 5.20 -7.56
N ASP A 50 9.18 6.31 -8.26
CA ASP A 50 9.16 7.65 -7.67
C ASP A 50 7.71 8.10 -7.48
N ALA A 51 6.86 7.83 -8.47
CA ALA A 51 5.41 8.03 -8.34
C ALA A 51 4.79 7.19 -7.21
N GLN A 52 5.32 5.99 -6.95
CA GLN A 52 4.90 5.16 -5.81
C GLN A 52 5.33 5.75 -4.47
N THR A 53 6.55 6.26 -4.41
CA THR A 53 7.12 6.85 -3.20
C THR A 53 6.36 8.12 -2.84
N ALA A 54 6.15 9.03 -3.79
CA ALA A 54 5.38 10.25 -3.57
C ALA A 54 3.92 9.98 -3.15
N PHE A 55 3.28 8.95 -3.72
CA PHE A 55 1.95 8.51 -3.28
C PHE A 55 1.95 7.99 -1.84
N SER A 56 2.97 7.18 -1.50
CA SER A 56 3.13 6.59 -0.18
C SER A 56 3.35 7.66 0.89
N GLU A 57 4.19 8.66 0.61
CA GLU A 57 4.47 9.77 1.52
C GLU A 57 3.24 10.66 1.73
N ARG A 58 2.49 10.96 0.66
CA ARG A 58 1.30 11.82 0.77
C ARG A 58 0.17 11.17 1.56
N TRP A 59 -0.06 9.87 1.37
CA TRP A 59 -1.18 9.15 1.99
C TRP A 59 -0.81 8.32 3.22
N GLY A 60 0.49 8.23 3.56
CA GLY A 60 0.99 7.41 4.67
C GLY A 60 0.82 5.89 4.43
N LEU A 61 0.66 5.46 3.18
CA LEU A 61 0.49 4.05 2.81
C LEU A 61 1.82 3.47 2.37
N ARG A 62 2.11 2.21 2.74
CA ARG A 62 3.28 1.50 2.23
C ARG A 62 2.85 0.15 1.68
N PHE A 63 2.94 -0.02 0.37
CA PHE A 63 2.71 -1.32 -0.25
C PHE A 63 3.98 -2.16 -0.10
N PRO A 64 3.87 -3.46 0.21
CA PRO A 64 4.99 -4.36 0.05
C PRO A 64 5.46 -4.25 -1.40
N GLY A 65 6.73 -3.87 -1.61
CA GLY A 65 7.33 -3.94 -2.93
C GLY A 65 7.11 -5.36 -3.44
N GLY A 66 6.48 -5.50 -4.62
CA GLY A 66 6.28 -6.82 -5.23
C GLY A 66 7.60 -7.59 -5.25
N PRO A 67 7.58 -8.94 -5.28
CA PRO A 67 8.78 -9.75 -5.11
C PRO A 67 9.88 -9.20 -6.01
N GLY A 68 10.85 -8.54 -5.39
CA GLY A 68 11.93 -7.90 -6.10
C GLY A 68 12.57 -9.01 -6.91
N SER A 69 12.63 -8.87 -8.23
CA SER A 69 13.47 -9.73 -9.01
C SER A 69 14.88 -9.51 -8.49
N LEU A 70 15.30 -10.34 -7.53
CA LEU A 70 16.67 -10.49 -7.11
C LEU A 70 17.39 -11.01 -8.35
N ARG A 71 17.71 -10.12 -9.28
CA ARG A 71 18.74 -10.32 -10.29
C ARG A 71 20.02 -10.41 -9.50
N ARG A 72 20.31 -11.60 -8.99
CA ARG A 72 21.63 -11.99 -8.55
C ARG A 72 22.42 -12.18 -9.85
N PRO A 73 23.40 -11.33 -10.19
CA PRO A 73 24.31 -11.69 -11.26
C PRO A 73 25.20 -12.79 -10.68
N GLY A 74 24.92 -14.04 -11.05
CA GLY A 74 25.83 -15.14 -10.85
C GLY A 74 27.08 -14.85 -11.67
N ARG A 75 28.11 -14.28 -11.03
CA ARG A 75 29.44 -14.16 -11.59
C ARG A 75 29.95 -15.58 -11.78
N ALA A 76 29.90 -16.08 -13.02
CA ALA A 76 30.58 -17.30 -13.40
C ALA A 76 32.09 -17.05 -13.19
N VAL A 77 32.65 -17.63 -12.13
CA VAL A 77 34.09 -17.85 -12.03
C VAL A 77 34.28 -19.34 -12.28
N LEU A 78 34.41 -19.69 -13.55
CA LEU A 78 35.08 -20.93 -13.94
C LEU A 78 36.55 -20.54 -14.13
N ASP A 79 37.34 -20.63 -13.07
CA ASP A 79 38.78 -20.70 -13.24
C ASP A 79 39.15 -22.15 -13.58
N ALA A 80 39.80 -22.27 -14.73
CA ALA A 80 40.32 -23.50 -15.28
C ALA A 80 41.42 -24.06 -14.36
N VAL A 81 41.26 -25.31 -13.92
CA VAL A 81 42.41 -26.11 -13.50
C VAL A 81 43.11 -26.62 -14.75
N SER A 82 44.30 -26.10 -15.01
CA SER A 82 45.30 -26.75 -15.86
C SER A 82 46.71 -26.39 -15.37
N ALA A 83 47.59 -27.39 -15.41
CA ALA A 83 48.99 -27.46 -14.95
C ALA A 83 49.16 -27.64 -13.42
N ALA A 84 49.89 -28.64 -12.91
CA ALA A 84 50.96 -29.47 -13.49
C ALA A 84 50.91 -30.92 -12.98
#